data_AF-A0AA51S8E3-F1
#
_entry.id   AF-A0AA51S8E3-F1
#
_cell.length_a   1.000
_cell.length_b   1.000
_cell.length_c   1.000
_cell.angle_alpha   90.00
_cell.angle_beta   90.00
_cell.angle_gamma   90.00
#
_symmetry.space_group_name_H-M   'P 1'
#
loop_
_entity.id
_entity.type
_entity.pdbx_description
1 polymer ?
#
loop_
_entity_poly.entity_id
_entity_poly.type
_entity_poly.pdbx_seq_one_letter_code
_entity_poly.pdbx_strand_id
1 'polypeptide(L)'
;MKTMTQQNQKGFTLIELMIVVAIIGILAAVALPAYQDYTARAQASEAVSLTAAAKTGIAEYYQSEGAYPVKDGTPDVTAFGVTGTYSVVTVTTATGVILAKMNKTGVSKDLQEKTFTFTPSVENGAFKWTCTHDLTNLAIAPKGCAKG
;
A
#
# COMPACT_ATOMS: atom_id res chain seq x y z
N MET A 1 9.16 45.59 -53.26
CA MET A 1 8.16 44.50 -53.13
C MET A 1 8.89 43.23 -52.75
N LYS A 2 8.58 42.64 -51.60
CA LYS A 2 9.22 41.42 -51.09
C LYS A 2 8.30 40.26 -51.41
N THR A 3 8.70 39.36 -52.30
CA THR A 3 7.91 38.19 -52.71
C THR A 3 7.83 37.20 -51.55
N MET A 4 6.65 37.01 -50.99
CA MET A 4 6.38 35.93 -50.02
C MET A 4 6.23 34.62 -50.79
N THR A 5 7.24 33.75 -50.75
CA THR A 5 7.14 32.36 -51.20
C THR A 5 6.19 31.60 -50.27
N GLN A 6 5.02 31.21 -50.80
CA GLN A 6 4.06 30.33 -50.12
C GLN A 6 4.74 28.98 -49.84
N GLN A 7 5.03 28.71 -48.57
CA GLN A 7 5.47 27.38 -48.14
C GLN A 7 4.25 26.46 -48.08
N ASN A 8 4.27 25.40 -48.88
CA ASN A 8 3.20 24.42 -48.95
C ASN A 8 3.14 23.64 -47.63
N GLN A 9 2.25 24.04 -46.71
CA GLN A 9 2.09 23.36 -45.44
C GLN A 9 1.49 21.98 -45.67
N LYS A 10 2.32 20.93 -45.59
CA LYS A 10 1.87 19.54 -45.57
C LYS A 10 1.15 19.30 -44.24
N GLY A 11 -0.18 19.35 -44.26
CA GLY A 11 -1.01 18.98 -43.11
C GLY A 11 -0.94 17.49 -42.82
N PHE A 12 -1.13 17.11 -41.55
CA PHE A 12 -1.26 15.73 -41.10
C PHE A 12 -2.58 15.13 -41.62
N THR A 13 -2.58 13.90 -42.11
CA THR A 13 -3.80 13.26 -42.62
C THR A 13 -4.65 12.73 -41.48
N LEU A 14 -5.98 12.70 -41.67
CA LEU A 14 -6.90 12.08 -40.71
C LEU A 14 -6.59 10.58 -40.51
N ILE A 15 -6.11 9.92 -41.55
CA ILE A 15 -5.72 8.50 -41.51
C ILE A 15 -4.51 8.31 -40.59
N GLU A 16 -3.47 9.15 -40.71
CA GLU A 16 -2.31 9.08 -39.82
C GLU A 16 -2.72 9.29 -38.36
N LEU A 17 -3.61 10.25 -38.10
CA LEU A 17 -4.08 10.51 -36.74
C LEU A 17 -4.89 9.33 -36.18
N MET A 18 -5.74 8.70 -36.99
CA MET A 18 -6.51 7.51 -36.57
C MET A 18 -5.61 6.30 -36.27
N ILE A 19 -4.55 6.08 -37.06
CA ILE A 19 -3.60 4.99 -36.79
C ILE A 19 -2.86 5.23 -35.48
N VAL A 20 -2.42 6.47 -35.22
CA VAL A 20 -1.74 6.81 -33.96
C VAL A 20 -2.66 6.58 -32.76
N VAL A 21 -3.93 7.00 -32.84
CA VAL A 21 -4.91 6.77 -31.77
C VAL A 21 -5.15 5.27 -31.55
N ALA A 22 -5.22 4.47 -32.62
CA ALA A 22 -5.38 3.03 -32.52
C ALA A 22 -4.20 2.36 -31.78
N ILE A 23 -2.96 2.74 -32.13
CA ILE A 23 -1.76 2.20 -31.46
C ILE A 23 -1.71 2.60 -29.99
N ILE A 24 -1.96 3.89 -29.67
CA ILE A 24 -2.02 4.37 -28.28
C ILE A 24 -3.11 3.63 -27.50
N GLY A 25 -4.27 3.37 -28.12
CA GLY A 25 -5.36 2.62 -27.49
C GLY A 25 -4.95 1.21 -27.06
N ILE A 26 -4.22 0.48 -27.92
CA ILE A 26 -3.71 -0.87 -27.59
C ILE A 26 -2.70 -0.81 -26.46
N LEU A 27 -1.74 0.13 -26.53
CA LEU A 27 -0.72 0.29 -25.49
C LEU A 27 -1.33 0.66 -24.14
N ALA A 28 -2.31 1.58 -24.13
CA ALA A 28 -3.00 2.02 -22.93
C ALA A 28 -3.78 0.87 -22.27
N ALA A 29 -4.41 0.00 -23.05
CA ALA A 29 -5.16 -1.14 -22.52
C ALA A 29 -4.28 -2.12 -21.71
N VAL A 30 -3.02 -2.29 -22.09
CA VAL A 30 -2.06 -3.17 -21.38
C VAL A 30 -1.32 -2.41 -20.27
N ALA A 31 -0.94 -1.16 -20.51
CA ALA A 31 -0.14 -0.38 -19.58
C ALA A 31 -0.92 0.11 -18.35
N LEU A 32 -2.19 0.49 -18.51
CA LEU A 32 -2.99 1.06 -17.42
C LEU A 32 -3.20 0.07 -16.26
N PRO A 33 -3.61 -1.20 -16.49
CA PRO A 33 -3.74 -2.17 -15.39
C PRO A 33 -2.42 -2.41 -14.65
N ALA A 34 -1.31 -2.55 -15.40
CA ALA A 34 0.01 -2.78 -14.81
C ALA A 34 0.49 -1.58 -13.95
N TYR A 35 0.20 -0.35 -14.40
CA TYR A 35 0.51 0.85 -13.63
C TYR A 35 -0.35 0.95 -12.36
N GLN A 36 -1.64 0.62 -12.45
CA GLN A 36 -2.53 0.57 -11.29
C GLN A 36 -2.03 -0.44 -10.24
N ASP A 37 -1.65 -1.64 -10.65
CA ASP A 37 -1.05 -2.65 -9.76
C ASP A 37 0.26 -2.17 -9.13
N TYR A 38 1.11 -1.47 -9.89
CA TYR A 38 2.36 -0.90 -9.36
C TYR A 38 2.09 0.13 -8.26
N THR A 39 1.16 1.08 -8.51
CA THR A 39 0.79 2.07 -7.51
C THR A 39 0.14 1.45 -6.28
N ALA A 40 -0.69 0.41 -6.46
CA ALA A 40 -1.27 -0.35 -5.36
C ALA A 40 -0.18 -1.03 -4.51
N ARG A 41 0.78 -1.72 -5.13
CA ARG A 41 1.91 -2.32 -4.39
C ARG A 41 2.69 -1.31 -3.57
N ALA A 42 2.92 -0.11 -4.11
CA ALA A 42 3.62 0.96 -3.40
C ALA A 42 2.82 1.41 -2.16
N GLN A 43 1.51 1.62 -2.30
CA GLN A 43 0.62 1.97 -1.19
C GLN A 43 0.56 0.87 -0.12
N ALA A 44 0.44 -0.39 -0.53
CA ALA A 44 0.46 -1.53 0.39
C ALA A 44 1.81 -1.64 1.13
N SER A 45 2.92 -1.37 0.45
CA SER A 45 4.26 -1.40 1.05
C SER A 45 4.46 -0.28 2.09
N GLU A 46 3.89 0.91 1.87
CA GLU A 46 3.87 1.98 2.87
C GLU A 46 3.15 1.53 4.14
N ALA A 47 1.96 0.92 4.01
CA ALA A 47 1.20 0.41 5.15
C ALA A 47 1.99 -0.62 5.96
N VAL A 48 2.69 -1.54 5.30
CA VAL A 48 3.57 -2.51 5.98
C VAL A 48 4.74 -1.82 6.68
N SER A 49 5.39 -0.86 6.02
CA SER A 49 6.52 -0.12 6.62
C SER A 49 6.10 0.68 7.84
N LEU A 50 4.89 1.24 7.83
CA LEU A 50 4.36 2.03 8.93
C LEU A 50 4.21 1.21 10.23
N THR A 51 4.05 -0.11 10.12
CA THR A 51 3.97 -1.00 11.29
C THR A 51 5.30 -1.19 12.02
N ALA A 52 6.44 -0.78 11.45
CA ALA A 52 7.75 -1.07 12.03
C ALA A 52 7.93 -0.49 13.44
N ALA A 53 7.52 0.77 13.65
CA ALA A 53 7.61 1.41 14.96
C ALA A 53 6.72 0.71 16.00
N ALA A 54 5.49 0.34 15.62
CA ALA A 54 4.58 -0.40 16.48
C ALA A 54 5.15 -1.79 16.85
N LYS A 55 5.76 -2.50 15.91
CA LYS A 55 6.40 -3.80 16.17
C LYS A 55 7.51 -3.70 17.20
N THR A 56 8.40 -2.71 17.04
CA THR A 56 9.50 -2.48 17.99
C THR A 56 8.95 -2.11 19.36
N GLY A 57 8.03 -1.14 19.44
CA GLY A 57 7.46 -0.70 20.71
C GLY A 57 6.71 -1.80 21.47
N ILE A 58 5.96 -2.65 20.76
CA ILE A 58 5.28 -3.80 21.37
C ILE A 58 6.29 -4.84 21.87
N ALA A 59 7.34 -5.11 21.11
CA ALA A 59 8.38 -6.05 21.52
C ALA A 59 9.17 -5.53 22.74
N GLU A 60 9.44 -4.23 22.81
CA GLU A 60 10.06 -3.60 23.98
C GLU A 60 9.16 -3.66 25.20
N TYR A 61 7.87 -3.29 25.05
CA TYR A 61 6.89 -3.36 26.14
C TYR A 61 6.74 -4.79 26.68
N TYR A 62 6.65 -5.80 25.80
CA TYR A 62 6.53 -7.18 26.25
C TYR A 62 7.80 -7.66 26.95
N GLN A 63 8.97 -7.19 26.54
CA GLN A 63 10.23 -7.53 27.23
C GLN A 63 10.32 -6.89 28.62
N SER A 64 9.75 -5.70 28.85
CA SER A 64 9.75 -5.06 30.16
C SER A 64 8.65 -5.60 31.08
N GLU A 65 7.42 -5.73 30.58
CA GLU A 65 6.25 -6.06 31.39
C GLU A 65 5.88 -7.55 31.38
N GLY A 66 6.45 -8.34 30.47
CA GLY A 66 6.09 -9.76 30.29
C GLY A 66 4.68 -9.98 29.72
N ALA A 67 4.01 -8.92 29.27
CA ALA A 67 2.65 -8.95 28.73
C ALA A 67 2.50 -7.94 27.59
N TYR A 68 1.47 -8.09 26.76
CA TYR A 68 1.18 -7.12 25.69
C TYR A 68 0.51 -5.86 26.25
N PRO A 69 0.67 -4.70 25.58
CA PRO A 69 0.02 -3.45 25.99
C PRO A 69 -1.50 -3.59 26.07
N VAL A 70 -2.08 -2.97 27.09
CA VAL A 70 -3.53 -2.88 27.28
C VAL A 70 -4.00 -1.44 27.17
N LYS A 71 -5.31 -1.27 26.95
CA LYS A 71 -5.96 0.02 27.18
C LYS A 71 -5.80 0.41 28.66
N ASP A 72 -5.51 1.69 28.90
CA ASP A 72 -5.21 2.26 30.21
C ASP A 72 -3.91 1.75 30.86
N GLY A 73 -3.06 1.04 30.10
CA GLY A 73 -1.69 0.72 30.49
C GLY A 73 -0.74 1.92 30.39
N THR A 74 0.51 1.75 30.83
CA THR A 74 1.56 2.79 30.69
C THR A 74 2.74 2.24 29.89
N PRO A 75 2.97 2.69 28.65
CA PRO A 75 2.10 3.53 27.82
C PRO A 75 0.80 2.81 27.40
N ASP A 76 -0.25 3.59 27.12
CA ASP A 76 -1.53 3.07 26.60
C ASP A 76 -1.31 2.43 25.21
N VAL A 77 -2.04 1.36 24.91
CA VAL A 77 -1.94 0.65 23.62
C VAL A 77 -2.10 1.55 22.39
N THR A 78 -2.85 2.64 22.50
CA THR A 78 -3.05 3.63 21.41
C THR A 78 -1.79 4.41 21.08
N ALA A 79 -0.82 4.50 22.01
CA ALA A 79 0.47 5.16 21.76
C ALA A 79 1.30 4.46 20.68
N PHE A 80 1.00 3.18 20.39
CA PHE A 80 1.65 2.41 19.32
C PHE A 80 0.92 2.52 17.98
N GLY A 81 -0.22 3.21 17.92
CA GLY A 81 -0.95 3.48 16.68
C GLY A 81 -0.29 4.59 15.86
N VAL A 82 -0.39 4.50 14.54
CA VAL A 82 0.17 5.49 13.61
C VAL A 82 -0.78 5.71 12.44
N THR A 83 -1.03 6.96 12.08
CA THR A 83 -1.79 7.30 10.87
C THR A 83 -0.83 7.73 9.76
N GLY A 84 -0.84 6.99 8.66
CA GLY A 84 -0.06 7.29 7.46
C GLY A 84 -0.89 7.97 6.38
N THR A 85 -0.33 8.04 5.17
CA THR A 85 -1.01 8.66 4.03
C THR A 85 -2.11 7.75 3.49
N TYR A 86 -1.82 6.44 3.41
CA TYR A 86 -2.72 5.47 2.78
C TYR A 86 -3.36 4.49 3.76
N SER A 87 -2.89 4.45 5.00
CA SER A 87 -3.37 3.49 5.99
C SER A 87 -3.34 4.04 7.42
N VAL A 88 -4.12 3.41 8.29
CA VAL A 88 -4.10 3.63 9.73
C VAL A 88 -3.64 2.33 10.38
N VAL A 89 -2.59 2.43 11.19
CA VAL A 89 -2.07 1.37 12.02
C VAL A 89 -2.67 1.48 13.42
N THR A 90 -3.28 0.40 13.88
CA THR A 90 -3.79 0.27 15.24
C THR A 90 -3.25 -1.00 15.89
N VAL A 91 -3.27 -1.04 17.22
CA VAL A 91 -2.82 -2.20 18.00
C VAL A 91 -3.98 -2.70 18.84
N THR A 92 -4.18 -4.01 18.84
CA THR A 92 -5.22 -4.66 19.61
C THR A 92 -4.76 -4.85 21.05
N THR A 93 -5.55 -4.34 21.98
CA THR A 93 -5.31 -4.46 23.43
C THR A 93 -5.10 -5.91 23.85
N ALA A 94 -4.17 -6.14 24.78
CA ALA A 94 -3.82 -7.43 25.37
C ALA A 94 -3.25 -8.51 24.42
N THR A 95 -3.31 -8.32 23.10
CA THR A 95 -2.80 -9.30 22.12
C THR A 95 -1.58 -8.80 21.35
N GLY A 96 -1.36 -7.49 21.30
CA GLY A 96 -0.26 -6.89 20.52
C GLY A 96 -0.42 -7.07 19.01
N VAL A 97 -1.59 -7.52 18.54
CA VAL A 97 -1.87 -7.68 17.11
C VAL A 97 -1.97 -6.30 16.47
N ILE A 98 -1.14 -6.06 15.47
CA ILE A 98 -1.10 -4.81 14.72
C ILE A 98 -1.99 -4.95 13.49
N LEU A 99 -2.87 -3.99 13.28
CA LEU A 99 -3.77 -3.90 12.14
C LEU A 99 -3.39 -2.67 11.33
N ALA A 100 -2.86 -2.85 10.12
CA ALA A 100 -2.68 -1.77 9.16
C ALA A 100 -3.87 -1.78 8.19
N LYS A 101 -4.85 -0.93 8.44
CA LYS A 101 -6.05 -0.80 7.61
C LYS A 101 -5.87 0.29 6.57
N MET A 102 -6.04 -0.05 5.31
CA MET A 102 -6.01 0.89 4.19
C MET A 102 -7.23 1.83 4.24
N ASN A 103 -7.01 3.07 3.82
CA ASN A 103 -8.04 4.10 3.77
C ASN A 103 -9.15 3.74 2.79
N LYS A 104 -10.33 4.33 2.99
CA LYS A 104 -11.47 4.16 2.07
C LYS A 104 -11.30 4.94 0.76
N THR A 105 -10.59 6.06 0.82
CA THR A 105 -10.35 6.97 -0.31
C THR A 105 -8.85 7.28 -0.41
N GLY A 106 -8.43 7.79 -1.57
CA GLY A 106 -7.02 8.14 -1.80
C GLY A 106 -6.09 6.93 -1.98
N VAL A 107 -6.64 5.72 -2.03
CA VAL A 107 -5.92 4.46 -2.30
C VAL A 107 -6.51 3.74 -3.50
N SER A 108 -5.71 2.84 -4.10
CA SER A 108 -6.15 1.98 -5.20
C SER A 108 -7.40 1.19 -4.81
N LYS A 109 -8.31 0.98 -5.76
CA LYS A 109 -9.60 0.31 -5.53
C LYS A 109 -9.44 -1.07 -4.89
N ASP A 110 -8.43 -1.82 -5.31
CA ASP A 110 -8.14 -3.16 -4.79
C ASP A 110 -7.67 -3.17 -3.33
N LEU A 111 -7.27 -2.01 -2.80
CA LEU A 111 -6.79 -1.84 -1.42
C LEU A 111 -7.81 -1.18 -0.50
N GLN A 112 -8.90 -0.62 -1.02
CA GLN A 112 -9.83 0.16 -0.19
C GLN A 112 -10.39 -0.70 0.95
N GLU A 113 -10.22 -0.22 2.18
CA GLU A 113 -10.65 -0.86 3.42
C GLU A 113 -10.02 -2.24 3.72
N LYS A 114 -9.04 -2.66 2.92
CA LYS A 114 -8.26 -3.88 3.13
C LYS A 114 -7.30 -3.73 4.30
N THR A 115 -6.96 -4.86 4.91
CA THR A 115 -6.21 -4.90 6.16
C THR A 115 -5.04 -5.86 6.06
N PHE A 116 -3.88 -5.40 6.55
CA PHE A 116 -2.72 -6.24 6.83
C PHE A 116 -2.63 -6.45 8.34
N THR A 117 -2.63 -7.71 8.76
CA THR A 117 -2.63 -8.11 10.17
C THR A 117 -1.27 -8.69 10.51
N PHE A 118 -0.62 -8.14 11.54
CA PHE A 118 0.63 -8.68 12.07
C PHE A 118 0.39 -9.23 13.47
N THR A 119 0.56 -10.54 13.60
CA THR A 119 0.39 -11.27 14.85
C THR A 119 1.76 -11.53 15.47
N PRO A 120 2.01 -11.06 16.70
CA PRO A 120 3.24 -11.38 17.41
C PRO A 120 3.18 -12.81 17.96
N SER A 121 4.31 -13.51 17.92
CA SER A 121 4.56 -14.73 18.69
C SER A 121 5.95 -14.66 19.33
N VAL A 122 6.10 -15.22 20.52
CA VAL A 122 7.39 -15.33 21.19
C VAL A 122 7.80 -16.80 21.14
N GLU A 123 8.86 -17.11 20.39
CA GLU A 123 9.41 -18.45 20.23
C GLU A 123 10.85 -18.44 20.74
N ASN A 124 11.19 -19.26 21.73
CA ASN A 124 12.54 -19.33 22.32
C ASN A 124 13.11 -17.97 22.78
N GLY A 125 12.24 -17.09 23.32
CA GLY A 125 12.64 -15.76 23.77
C GLY A 125 12.87 -14.73 22.64
N ALA A 126 12.61 -15.10 21.39
CA ALA A 126 12.66 -14.19 20.25
C ALA A 126 11.25 -13.80 19.79
N PHE A 127 11.05 -12.52 19.51
CA PHE A 127 9.84 -12.01 18.89
C PHE A 127 9.80 -12.36 17.40
N LYS A 128 8.69 -12.95 16.97
CA LYS A 128 8.38 -13.29 15.59
C LYS A 128 7.06 -12.65 15.19
N TRP A 129 6.99 -12.19 13.96
CA TRP A 129 5.79 -11.55 13.42
C TRP A 129 5.28 -12.35 12.23
N THR A 130 4.04 -12.81 12.33
CA THR A 130 3.33 -13.42 11.20
C THR A 130 2.45 -12.37 10.56
N CYS A 131 2.58 -12.17 9.24
CA CYS A 131 1.75 -11.23 8.49
C CYS A 131 0.69 -11.96 7.68
N THR A 132 -0.56 -11.52 7.78
CA THR A 132 -1.68 -11.94 6.92
C THR A 132 -2.39 -10.76 6.27
N HIS A 133 -3.13 -10.98 5.18
CA HIS A 133 -3.89 -9.95 4.47
C HIS A 133 -5.21 -10.48 3.88
N ASP A 134 -6.16 -9.59 3.60
CA ASP A 134 -7.48 -9.91 3.00
C ASP A 134 -7.65 -9.45 1.53
N LEU A 135 -6.52 -9.18 0.86
CA LEU A 135 -6.48 -8.82 -0.56
C LEU A 135 -7.06 -9.93 -1.46
N THR A 136 -7.85 -9.50 -2.45
CA THR A 136 -8.39 -10.36 -3.51
C THR A 136 -7.40 -10.49 -4.67
N ASN A 137 -6.80 -9.38 -5.07
CA ASN A 137 -5.72 -9.32 -6.05
C ASN A 137 -4.38 -9.67 -5.36
N LEU A 138 -3.85 -10.87 -5.63
CA LEU A 138 -2.59 -11.33 -5.02
C LEU A 138 -1.35 -10.74 -5.69
N ALA A 139 -1.47 -10.18 -6.90
CA ALA A 139 -0.35 -9.56 -7.60
C ALA A 139 0.11 -8.25 -6.92
N ILE A 140 -0.73 -7.70 -6.04
CA ILE A 140 -0.43 -6.49 -5.27
C ILE A 140 -0.07 -6.76 -3.81
N ALA A 141 -0.05 -8.02 -3.38
CA ALA A 141 0.28 -8.39 -2.01
C ALA A 141 1.76 -8.12 -1.68
N PRO A 142 2.06 -7.52 -0.51
CA PRO A 142 3.43 -7.41 -0.03
C PRO A 142 4.07 -8.79 0.16
N LYS A 143 5.33 -8.91 -0.22
CA LYS A 143 6.09 -10.16 0.01
C LYS A 143 6.20 -10.41 1.52
N GLY A 144 6.04 -11.68 1.92
CA GLY A 144 6.12 -12.09 3.33
C GLY A 144 4.82 -11.97 4.12
N CYS A 145 3.74 -11.49 3.50
CA CYS A 145 2.39 -11.56 4.05
C CYS A 145 1.59 -12.65 3.34
N ALA A 146 1.01 -13.57 4.10
CA ALA A 146 0.18 -14.64 3.56
C ALA A 146 -1.27 -14.16 3.38
N LYS A 147 -2.02 -14.80 2.48
CA LYS A 147 -3.48 -14.58 2.43
C LYS A 147 -4.12 -15.19 3.67
N GLY A 148 -4.87 -14.38 4.42
CA GLY A 148 -5.64 -14.78 5.60
C GLY A 148 -7.07 -15.15 5.27
#